data_AF-A0A971VF20-F1
#
_entry.id   AF-A0A971VF20-F1
#
_cell.length_a   1.000
_cell.length_b   1.000
_cell.length_c   1.000
_cell.angle_alpha   90.00
_cell.angle_beta   90.00
_cell.angle_gamma   90.00
#
_symmetry.space_group_name_H-M   'P 1'
#
loop_
_entity.id
_entity.type
_entity.pdbx_description
1 polymer ?
#
loop_
_entity_poly.entity_id
_entity_poly.type
_entity_poly.pdbx_seq_one_letter_code
_entity_poly.pdbx_strand_id
1 'polypeptide(L)' 'MKTVLYPLKFEPILKERIWGGEKLYSELNKPLNGRKNIGESWELSGVEDDVSVV' A
#
# COMPACT_ATOMS: atom_id res chain seq x y z
N MET A 1 -25.82 10.18 16.80
CA MET A 1 -24.96 11.22 16.17
C MET A 1 -24.47 10.66 14.84
N LYS A 2 -24.56 11.41 13.75
CA LYS A 2 -24.07 10.97 12.44
C LYS A 2 -22.59 11.38 12.35
N THR A 3 -21.69 10.42 12.44
CA THR A 3 -20.26 10.67 12.29
C THR A 3 -20.01 11.13 10.85
N VAL A 4 -19.47 12.33 10.67
CA VAL A 4 -19.05 12.80 9.35
C VAL A 4 -17.75 12.10 9.02
N LEU A 5 -17.82 11.12 8.11
CA LEU A 5 -16.62 10.48 7.57
C LEU A 5 -16.01 11.44 6.54
N TYR A 6 -14.77 11.83 6.79
CA TYR A 6 -13.91 12.44 5.78
C TYR A 6 -13.32 11.33 4.90
N PRO A 7 -12.73 11.66 3.73
CA PRO A 7 -12.06 10.65 2.91
C PRO A 7 -11.02 9.88 3.73
N LEU A 8 -11.26 8.58 3.90
CA LEU A 8 -10.35 7.70 4.61
C LEU A 8 -9.13 7.46 3.72
N LYS A 9 -7.94 7.59 4.30
CA LYS A 9 -6.69 7.27 3.64
C LYS A 9 -6.13 6.02 4.29
N PHE A 10 -5.96 4.97 3.50
CA PHE A 10 -5.46 3.69 3.97
C PHE A 10 -3.93 3.65 4.00
N GLU A 11 -3.38 2.82 4.87
CA GLU A 11 -1.98 2.44 4.83
C GLU A 11 -1.75 1.47 3.66
N PRO A 12 -0.75 1.72 2.79
CA PRO A 12 -0.49 0.87 1.64
C PRO A 12 0.13 -0.47 2.08
N ILE A 13 -0.42 -1.58 1.57
CA ILE A 13 0.17 -2.91 1.73
C ILE A 13 1.13 -3.14 0.56
N LEU A 14 2.42 -3.18 0.85
CA LEU A 14 3.47 -3.35 -0.17
C LEU A 14 3.89 -4.82 -0.28
N LYS A 15 3.90 -5.35 -1.51
CA LYS A 15 4.26 -6.74 -1.80
C LYS A 15 5.52 -6.82 -2.67
N GLU A 16 6.44 -7.67 -2.24
CA GLU A 16 7.59 -8.07 -3.06
C GLU A 16 7.14 -9.02 -4.17
N ARG A 17 7.68 -8.84 -5.37
CA ARG A 17 7.41 -9.69 -6.53
C ARG A 17 8.68 -9.88 -7.34
N ILE A 18 8.79 -11.00 -8.06
CA ILE A 18 9.95 -11.29 -8.94
C ILE A 18 10.13 -10.24 -10.05
N TRP A 19 9.04 -9.58 -10.43
CA TRP A 19 9.00 -8.50 -11.41
C TRP A 19 8.98 -7.11 -10.78
N GLY A 20 9.10 -7.04 -9.44
CA GLY A 20 9.16 -5.78 -8.71
C GLY A 20 10.47 -5.04 -8.96
N GLY A 21 10.52 -3.79 -8.48
CA GLY A 21 11.68 -2.93 -8.65
C GLY A 21 11.61 -1.69 -7.77
N GLU A 22 12.15 -0.58 -8.26
CA GLU A 22 12.26 0.67 -7.49
C GLU A 22 11.24 1.73 -7.92
N LYS A 23 10.48 1.51 -8.99
CA LYS A 23 9.57 2.54 -9.56
C LYS A 23 8.52 3.05 -8.58
N LEU A 24 7.93 2.16 -7.77
CA LEU A 24 6.96 2.57 -6.75
C LEU A 24 7.57 3.53 -5.73
N TYR A 25 8.86 3.41 -5.43
CA TYR A 25 9.57 4.36 -4.60
C TYR A 25 9.97 5.62 -5.38
N SER A 26 10.63 5.47 -6.53
CA SER A 26 11.22 6.60 -7.25
C SER A 26 10.19 7.52 -7.92
N GLU A 27 9.06 6.97 -8.37
CA GLU A 27 8.03 7.71 -9.10
C GLU A 27 6.81 8.03 -8.24
N LEU A 28 6.45 7.15 -7.29
CA LEU A 28 5.24 7.27 -6.47
C LEU A 28 5.53 7.49 -4.98
N ASN A 29 6.80 7.67 -4.60
CA ASN A 29 7.22 7.95 -3.22
C ASN A 29 6.72 6.92 -2.19
N LYS A 30 6.55 5.66 -2.59
CA LYS A 30 6.13 4.58 -1.67
C LYS A 30 7.28 4.18 -0.76
N PRO A 31 7.03 3.94 0.54
CA PRO A 31 8.08 3.65 1.50
C PRO A 31 8.71 2.27 1.25
N LEU A 32 10.02 2.19 1.01
CA LEU A 32 10.68 0.91 0.79
C LEU A 32 10.87 0.10 2.09
N ASN A 33 11.02 0.77 3.24
CA ASN A 33 11.29 0.14 4.54
C ASN A 33 12.45 -0.89 4.48
N GLY A 34 13.50 -0.59 3.71
CA GLY A 34 14.65 -1.47 3.52
C GLY A 34 14.42 -2.66 2.59
N ARG A 35 13.19 -2.85 2.08
CA ARG A 35 12.85 -3.89 1.10
C ARG A 35 13.27 -3.47 -0.30
N LYS A 36 13.58 -4.47 -1.12
CA LYS A 36 13.90 -4.33 -2.55
C LYS A 36 12.86 -5.08 -3.36
N ASN A 37 12.70 -4.72 -4.63
CA ASN A 37 11.80 -5.40 -5.56
C ASN A 37 10.30 -5.39 -5.14
N ILE A 38 9.79 -4.24 -4.69
CA ILE A 38 8.34 -4.08 -4.50
C ILE A 38 7.70 -4.00 -5.88
N GLY A 39 6.79 -4.94 -6.15
CA GLY A 39 6.02 -4.98 -7.41
C GLY A 39 4.63 -4.37 -7.28
N GLU A 40 4.01 -4.50 -6.10
CA GLU A 40 2.64 -4.05 -5.89
C GLU A 40 2.54 -3.15 -4.65
N SER A 41 1.69 -2.14 -4.76
CA SER A 41 1.22 -1.29 -3.67
C SER A 41 -0.30 -1.38 -3.64
N TRP A 42 -0.86 -2.05 -2.64
CA TRP A 42 -2.31 -2.20 -2.50
C TRP A 42 -2.83 -1.09 -1.59
N GLU A 43 -3.58 -0.15 -2.15
CA GLU A 43 -4.15 0.99 -1.43
C GLU A 43 -5.51 0.67 -0.79
N LEU A 44 -6.19 -0.37 -1.28
CA LEU A 44 -7.45 -0.86 -0.74
C LEU A 44 -7.58 -2.35 -1.01
N SER A 45 -7.77 -3.12 0.05
CA SER A 45 -7.90 -4.57 0.00
C SER A 45 -8.85 -5.07 1.08
N GLY A 46 -9.69 -6.03 0.68
CA GLY A 46 -10.51 -6.84 1.58
C GLY A 46 -10.14 -8.31 1.52
N VAL A 47 -8.97 -8.64 0.98
CA VAL A 47 -8.46 -10.01 0.92
C VAL A 47 -8.08 -10.46 2.34
N GLU A 48 -8.46 -11.67 2.70
CA GLU A 48 -8.09 -12.28 3.98
C GLU A 48 -6.56 -12.22 4.18
N ASP A 49 -6.12 -11.95 5.42
CA ASP A 49 -4.73 -11.67 5.83
C ASP A 49 -4.08 -10.40 5.25
N ASP A 50 -4.73 -9.71 4.31
CA ASP A 50 -4.26 -8.49 3.65
C ASP A 50 -5.34 -7.40 3.65
N VAL A 51 -6.06 -7.24 4.76
CA VAL A 51 -7.11 -6.23 4.90
C VAL A 51 -6.51 -4.85 5.15
N SER A 52 -6.95 -3.84 4.40
CA SER A 52 -6.47 -2.47 4.56
C SER A 52 -6.89 -1.85 5.89
N VAL A 53 -5.99 -1.05 6.46
CA VAL A 53 -6.20 -0.28 7.70
C VAL A 53 -6.09 1.22 7.42
N VAL A 54 -6.76 2.03 8.25
CA VAL A 54 -6.83 3.50 8.16
C VAL A 54 -6.07 4.13 9.32
#